data_AF-A0A9P5XRH6-F1
#
_entry.id   AF-A0A9P5XRH6-F1
#
_cell.length_a   1.000
_cell.length_b   1.000
_cell.length_c   1.000
_cell.angle_alpha   90.00
_cell.angle_beta   90.00
_cell.angle_gamma   90.00
#
_symmetry.space_group_name_H-M   'P 1'
#
loop_
_entity.id
_entity.type
_entity.pdbx_description
1 polymer ?
#
loop_
_entity_poly.entity_id
_entity_poly.type
_entity_poly.pdbx_seq_one_letter_code
_entity_poly.pdbx_strand_id
1 'polypeptide(L)'
;MANDSGRHPWELNTLQRGLVDSCFEEGQYETAIATLNQLRSSEFNPWPPHLRQVIYISLQSTKDLATQHEIDTSIQASPSKLVKQHQYQMSLNLIPPKAVYDAQKLLMAYLLSSTPAALGRALPQRRSLIPPPPVHNEGDSTVARRAACIIQCRDCWEMLHTNFLLRQSAVPSAPKVKLKRQSEHIGYSKLDSTDLNASSPVVVTEDAWPLMEWLVSLFERDEELSETHPDARHSSLLAAQLLDDTDKAYFDIPITIIMHCLAQTQPQRQRLASRLLSLLINLTSTVELDLQGLIFAVYTRIHSLEQISLLISLLNQPSATQILKFRIGLCHRLISGLGPPATGNGPKPQPRIRARVTKAVDKQEPTTVDPPTTNRSSVPATSEILRLFQAPVPEEVQSGASLTPLWCKYQLLSVYGTFQARLTPADRDSEWSKTLAETLPRIVRDVFQQKGNEASVYQRLLENQIIGWQQLVGVVH
;
A
#
# COMPACT_ATOMS: atom_id res chain seq x y z
N MET A 1 9.65 25.22 6.20
CA MET A 1 9.11 26.57 6.44
C MET A 1 7.62 26.41 6.73
N ALA A 2 7.27 26.22 8.00
CA ALA A 2 5.89 26.14 8.44
C ALA A 2 5.35 27.57 8.53
N ASN A 3 4.26 27.86 7.82
CA ASN A 3 3.53 29.11 7.97
C ASN A 3 2.84 29.08 9.34
N ASP A 4 3.41 29.84 10.28
CA ASP A 4 3.01 30.00 11.68
C ASP A 4 1.70 30.83 11.84
N SER A 5 0.84 30.85 10.82
CA SER A 5 -0.34 31.72 10.81
C SER A 5 -1.56 31.12 11.50
N GLY A 6 -1.49 29.87 11.99
CA GLY A 6 -2.54 29.21 12.80
C GLY A 6 -3.93 29.16 12.15
N ARG A 7 -4.08 29.60 10.89
CA ARG A 7 -5.36 29.59 10.18
C ARG A 7 -5.50 28.23 9.52
N HIS A 8 -6.45 27.45 10.04
CA HIS A 8 -6.88 26.23 9.37
C HIS A 8 -7.31 26.59 7.93
N PRO A 9 -6.82 25.85 6.91
CA PRO A 9 -7.17 26.14 5.54
C PRO A 9 -8.68 26.02 5.35
N TRP A 10 -9.26 27.03 4.71
CA TRP A 10 -10.70 27.16 4.57
C TRP A 10 -11.21 26.16 3.54
N GLU A 11 -12.42 25.62 3.75
CA GLU A 11 -13.09 24.92 2.67
C GLU A 11 -13.63 25.92 1.65
N LEU A 12 -13.87 25.47 0.42
CA LEU A 12 -14.58 26.25 -0.59
C LEU A 12 -15.85 26.89 0.01
N ASN A 13 -16.10 28.16 -0.30
CA ASN A 13 -17.31 28.83 0.17
C ASN A 13 -18.56 28.31 -0.59
N THR A 14 -19.75 28.59 -0.08
CA THR A 14 -21.02 28.09 -0.67
C THR A 14 -21.20 28.49 -2.14
N LEU A 15 -20.75 29.70 -2.53
CA LEU A 15 -20.85 30.18 -3.91
C LEU A 15 -19.91 29.42 -4.85
N GLN A 16 -18.66 29.21 -4.44
CA GLN A 16 -17.68 28.41 -5.18
C GLN A 16 -18.13 26.96 -5.32
N ARG A 17 -18.75 26.41 -4.26
CA ARG A 17 -19.33 25.06 -4.33
C ARG A 17 -20.46 25.00 -5.35
N GLY A 18 -21.41 25.93 -5.25
CA GLY A 18 -22.55 26.01 -6.16
C GLY A 18 -22.16 26.16 -7.63
N LEU A 19 -21.07 26.88 -7.94
CA LEU A 19 -20.55 26.98 -9.30
C LEU A 19 -20.12 25.60 -9.85
N VAL A 20 -19.37 24.85 -9.05
CA VAL A 20 -18.88 23.51 -9.43
C VAL A 20 -20.05 22.51 -9.50
N ASP A 21 -20.97 22.57 -8.53
CA ASP A 21 -22.17 21.72 -8.49
C ASP A 21 -23.04 21.94 -9.72
N SER A 22 -23.28 23.20 -10.12
CA SER A 22 -24.05 23.54 -11.32
C SER A 22 -23.40 22.93 -12.58
N CYS A 23 -22.07 23.03 -12.73
CA CYS A 23 -21.38 22.41 -13.86
C CYS A 23 -21.51 20.87 -13.85
N PHE A 24 -21.44 20.22 -12.69
CA PHE A 24 -21.63 18.77 -12.61
C PHE A 24 -23.08 18.33 -12.87
N GLU A 25 -24.06 19.11 -12.41
CA GLU A 25 -25.49 18.87 -12.66
C GLU A 25 -25.84 19.01 -14.14
N GLU A 26 -25.23 19.96 -14.83
CA GLU A 26 -25.37 20.17 -16.28
C GLU A 26 -24.57 19.15 -17.14
N GLY A 27 -23.80 18.26 -16.51
CA GLY A 27 -22.93 17.30 -17.21
C GLY A 27 -21.70 17.93 -17.87
N GLN A 28 -21.38 19.18 -17.52
CA GLN A 28 -20.19 19.89 -17.99
C GLN A 28 -18.94 19.51 -17.16
N TYR A 29 -18.59 18.22 -17.16
CA TYR A 29 -17.52 17.68 -16.32
C TYR A 29 -16.18 18.39 -16.51
N GLU A 30 -15.82 18.71 -17.76
CA GLU A 30 -14.57 19.42 -18.08
C GLU A 30 -14.54 20.83 -17.47
N THR A 31 -15.64 21.58 -17.56
CA THR A 31 -15.77 22.92 -16.97
C THR A 31 -15.71 22.85 -15.45
N ALA A 32 -16.36 21.86 -14.84
CA ALA A 32 -16.32 21.65 -13.39
C ALA A 32 -14.89 21.38 -12.90
N ILE A 33 -14.16 20.49 -13.57
CA ILE A 33 -12.77 20.14 -13.25
C ILE A 33 -11.84 21.33 -13.47
N ALA A 34 -12.01 22.07 -14.58
CA ALA A 34 -11.23 23.29 -14.84
C ALA A 34 -11.46 24.34 -13.76
N THR A 35 -12.71 24.52 -13.32
CA THR A 35 -13.08 25.44 -12.23
C THR A 35 -12.44 25.01 -10.92
N LEU A 36 -12.52 23.72 -10.55
CA LEU A 36 -11.86 23.17 -9.37
C LEU A 36 -10.34 23.38 -9.41
N ASN A 37 -9.72 23.24 -10.58
CA ASN A 37 -8.28 23.50 -10.76
C ASN A 37 -7.93 24.99 -10.58
N GLN A 38 -8.80 25.92 -11.00
CA GLN A 38 -8.61 27.35 -10.80
C GLN A 38 -8.80 27.77 -9.33
N LEU A 39 -9.72 27.11 -8.61
CA LEU A 39 -9.99 27.38 -7.19
C LEU A 39 -8.95 26.77 -6.24
N ARG A 40 -8.10 25.87 -6.74
CA ARG A 40 -7.08 25.17 -5.96
C ARG A 40 -6.01 26.15 -5.45
N SER A 41 -5.74 26.12 -4.16
CA SER A 41 -4.64 26.88 -3.54
C SER A 41 -4.15 26.18 -2.27
N SER A 42 -3.04 26.64 -1.69
CA SER A 42 -2.55 26.20 -0.38
C SER A 42 -3.42 26.64 0.80
N GLU A 43 -4.27 27.65 0.60
CA GLU A 43 -5.13 28.20 1.64
C GLU A 43 -6.54 27.59 1.62
N PHE A 44 -6.90 26.92 0.53
CA PHE A 44 -8.23 26.36 0.30
C PHE A 44 -8.17 24.84 0.11
N ASN A 45 -8.90 24.13 0.97
CA ASN A 45 -9.05 22.68 0.86
C ASN A 45 -10.20 22.33 -0.09
N PRO A 46 -10.04 21.28 -0.93
CA PRO A 46 -11.14 20.79 -1.75
C PRO A 46 -12.26 20.26 -0.86
N TRP A 47 -13.50 20.50 -1.28
CA TRP A 47 -14.66 19.95 -0.60
C TRP A 47 -14.74 18.43 -0.86
N PRO A 48 -14.85 17.57 0.18
CA PRO A 48 -14.73 16.12 0.01
C PRO A 48 -15.69 15.49 -1.03
N PRO A 49 -16.97 15.89 -1.15
CA PRO A 49 -17.86 15.43 -2.23
C PRO A 49 -17.35 15.73 -3.64
N HIS A 50 -16.79 16.91 -3.89
CA HIS A 50 -16.18 17.24 -5.19
C HIS A 50 -14.97 16.37 -5.47
N LEU A 51 -14.12 16.16 -4.46
CA LEU A 51 -12.96 15.29 -4.60
C LEU A 51 -13.38 13.84 -4.89
N ARG A 52 -14.44 13.32 -4.25
CA ARG A 52 -15.02 12.02 -4.60
C ARG A 52 -15.54 11.96 -6.03
N GLN A 53 -16.23 13.00 -6.50
CA GLN A 53 -16.68 13.09 -7.89
C GLN A 53 -15.48 13.05 -8.86
N VAL A 54 -14.40 13.79 -8.57
CA VAL A 54 -13.17 13.75 -9.36
C VAL A 54 -12.51 12.37 -9.34
N ILE A 55 -12.42 11.71 -8.17
CA ILE A 55 -11.92 10.32 -8.06
C ILE A 55 -12.77 9.37 -8.91
N TYR A 56 -14.09 9.48 -8.82
CA TYR A 56 -15.01 8.66 -9.60
C TYR A 56 -14.87 8.86 -11.11
N ILE A 57 -14.74 10.11 -11.56
CA ILE A 57 -14.47 10.46 -12.96
C ILE A 57 -13.12 9.88 -13.41
N SER A 58 -12.09 9.95 -12.54
CA SER A 58 -10.73 9.47 -12.87
C SER A 58 -10.63 7.96 -13.10
N LEU A 59 -11.59 7.19 -12.54
CA LEU A 59 -11.68 5.73 -12.66
C LEU A 59 -12.40 5.27 -13.92
N GLN A 60 -13.03 6.17 -14.68
CA GLN A 60 -13.74 5.77 -15.90
C GLN A 60 -12.77 5.36 -17.01
N SER A 61 -13.21 4.46 -17.88
CA SER A 61 -12.43 4.05 -19.05
C SER A 61 -12.23 5.22 -20.01
N THR A 62 -11.00 5.41 -20.45
CA THR A 62 -10.64 6.40 -21.49
C THR A 62 -10.82 5.84 -22.90
N LYS A 63 -11.04 4.52 -23.06
CA LYS A 63 -11.25 3.90 -24.35
C LYS A 63 -12.60 4.33 -24.92
N ASP A 64 -12.59 4.85 -26.15
CA ASP A 64 -13.79 5.24 -26.85
C ASP A 64 -14.73 4.04 -27.02
N LEU A 65 -15.85 4.05 -26.30
CA LEU A 65 -16.96 3.09 -26.47
C LEU A 65 -17.61 3.18 -27.86
N ALA A 66 -17.18 4.14 -28.69
CA ALA A 66 -17.65 4.37 -30.05
C ALA A 66 -17.50 3.14 -30.97
N THR A 67 -16.64 2.18 -30.63
CA THR A 67 -16.39 0.99 -31.45
C THR A 67 -17.33 -0.20 -31.18
N GLN A 68 -18.18 -0.17 -30.15
CA GLN A 68 -19.09 -1.30 -29.85
C GLN A 68 -20.53 -1.09 -30.30
N HIS A 69 -20.87 0.12 -30.72
CA HIS A 69 -22.17 0.44 -31.31
C HIS A 69 -21.94 1.11 -32.66
N GLU A 70 -21.50 0.34 -33.66
CA GLU A 70 -21.80 0.63 -35.06
C GLU A 70 -23.33 0.56 -35.21
N ILE A 71 -24.01 1.61 -34.76
CA ILE A 71 -25.37 1.90 -35.18
C ILE A 71 -25.21 2.30 -36.64
N ASP A 72 -25.63 1.44 -37.56
CA ASP A 72 -25.69 1.68 -39.00
C ASP A 72 -26.03 3.15 -39.32
N THR A 73 -25.00 3.97 -39.55
CA THR A 73 -25.12 5.41 -39.85
C THR A 73 -25.58 5.65 -41.29
N SER A 74 -26.00 4.62 -42.02
CA SER A 74 -26.35 4.72 -43.44
C SER A 74 -27.73 5.36 -43.71
N ILE A 75 -28.48 5.76 -42.68
CA ILE A 75 -29.80 6.38 -42.86
C ILE A 75 -29.72 7.85 -42.47
N GLN A 76 -29.83 8.73 -43.48
CA GLN A 76 -29.98 10.19 -43.32
C GLN A 76 -31.06 10.49 -42.27
N ALA A 77 -30.64 10.78 -41.05
CA ALA A 77 -31.51 10.93 -39.91
C ALA A 77 -32.07 12.36 -39.85
N SER A 78 -33.40 12.47 -39.85
CA SER A 78 -34.14 13.72 -39.63
C SER A 78 -33.70 14.42 -38.32
N PRO A 79 -33.68 15.77 -38.24
CA PRO A 79 -33.21 16.54 -37.08
C PRO A 79 -33.80 16.09 -35.72
N SER A 80 -35.03 15.59 -35.71
CA SER A 80 -35.70 15.10 -34.49
C SER A 80 -35.07 13.81 -33.92
N LYS A 81 -34.34 13.03 -34.74
CA LYS A 81 -33.59 11.85 -34.27
C LYS A 81 -32.25 12.23 -33.63
N LEU A 82 -31.62 13.33 -34.07
CA LEU A 82 -30.40 13.86 -33.44
C LEU A 82 -30.67 14.34 -32.00
N VAL A 83 -31.83 14.96 -31.75
CA VAL A 83 -32.24 15.35 -30.38
C VAL A 83 -32.43 14.12 -29.50
N LYS A 84 -33.04 13.03 -30.02
CA LYS A 84 -33.18 11.77 -29.27
C LYS A 84 -31.85 11.09 -29.02
N GLN A 85 -30.92 11.13 -29.97
CA GLN A 85 -29.56 10.60 -29.79
C GLN A 85 -28.78 11.41 -28.76
N HIS A 86 -28.87 12.75 -28.80
CA HIS A 86 -28.27 13.62 -27.80
C HIS A 86 -28.89 13.43 -26.42
N GLN A 87 -30.21 13.27 -26.33
CA GLN A 87 -30.91 12.90 -25.09
C GLN A 87 -30.50 11.50 -24.60
N TYR A 88 -30.24 10.55 -25.50
CA TYR A 88 -29.76 9.22 -25.16
C TYR A 88 -28.30 9.24 -24.67
N GLN A 89 -27.44 10.03 -25.30
CA GLN A 89 -26.06 10.23 -24.82
C GLN A 89 -26.04 10.94 -23.46
N MET A 90 -26.91 11.94 -23.26
CA MET A 90 -27.11 12.59 -21.96
C MET A 90 -27.71 11.63 -20.92
N SER A 91 -28.62 10.74 -21.30
CA SER A 91 -29.21 9.78 -20.36
C SER A 91 -28.21 8.69 -19.96
N LEU A 92 -27.30 8.29 -20.85
CA LEU A 92 -26.19 7.39 -20.54
C LEU A 92 -25.17 8.02 -19.59
N ASN A 93 -25.16 9.35 -19.42
CA ASN A 93 -24.20 10.08 -18.59
C ASN A 93 -22.75 9.62 -18.87
N LEU A 94 -22.40 9.54 -20.16
CA LEU A 94 -21.05 9.17 -20.57
C LEU A 94 -20.10 10.30 -20.18
N ILE A 95 -19.14 9.97 -19.32
CA ILE A 95 -18.08 10.89 -18.93
C ILE A 95 -17.09 10.98 -20.10
N PRO A 96 -16.84 12.18 -20.67
CA PRO A 96 -15.91 12.33 -21.79
C PRO A 96 -14.48 11.88 -21.41
N PRO A 97 -13.73 11.22 -22.30
CA PRO A 97 -12.35 10.80 -22.01
C PRO A 97 -11.43 11.95 -21.59
N LYS A 98 -11.65 13.15 -22.14
CA LYS A 98 -10.92 14.35 -21.74
C LYS A 98 -11.19 14.74 -20.28
N ALA A 99 -12.43 14.65 -19.80
CA ALA A 99 -12.76 14.87 -18.40
C ALA A 99 -12.06 13.86 -17.47
N VAL A 100 -11.92 12.60 -17.90
CA VAL A 100 -11.16 11.58 -17.16
C VAL A 100 -9.69 11.99 -17.02
N TYR A 101 -9.04 12.37 -18.13
CA TYR A 101 -7.65 12.82 -18.12
C TYR A 101 -7.46 14.08 -17.26
N ASP A 102 -8.33 15.07 -17.41
CA ASP A 102 -8.27 16.31 -16.64
C ASP A 102 -8.50 16.06 -15.14
N ALA A 103 -9.38 15.11 -14.78
CA ALA A 103 -9.58 14.67 -13.39
C ALA A 103 -8.33 14.02 -12.81
N GLN A 104 -7.69 13.10 -13.53
CA GLN A 104 -6.43 12.46 -13.10
C GLN A 104 -5.33 13.50 -12.88
N LYS A 105 -5.19 14.46 -13.81
CA LYS A 105 -4.25 15.58 -13.69
C LYS A 105 -4.55 16.47 -12.48
N LEU A 106 -5.82 16.78 -12.24
CA LEU A 106 -6.26 17.58 -11.09
C LEU A 106 -5.95 16.88 -9.76
N LEU A 107 -6.17 15.56 -9.65
CA LEU A 107 -5.81 14.80 -8.45
C LEU A 107 -4.33 14.94 -8.10
N MET A 108 -3.44 14.79 -9.09
CA MET A 108 -2.00 15.00 -8.90
C MET A 108 -1.67 16.46 -8.55
N ALA A 109 -2.37 17.43 -9.15
CA ALA A 109 -2.21 18.84 -8.80
C ALA A 109 -2.63 19.15 -7.35
N TYR A 110 -3.66 18.48 -6.84
CA TYR A 110 -4.10 18.61 -5.45
C TYR A 110 -3.05 18.15 -4.46
N LEU A 111 -2.22 17.15 -4.80
CA LEU A 111 -1.10 16.76 -3.94
C LEU A 111 -0.15 17.93 -3.70
N LEU A 112 0.05 18.82 -4.67
CA LEU A 112 1.00 19.93 -4.53
C LEU A 112 0.44 21.11 -3.74
N SER A 113 -0.88 21.32 -3.78
CA SER A 113 -1.53 22.48 -3.15
C SER A 113 -2.28 22.17 -1.88
N SER A 114 -2.66 20.92 -1.62
CA SER A 114 -3.52 20.60 -0.49
C SER A 114 -2.79 19.72 0.51
N THR A 115 -3.25 19.75 1.76
CA THR A 115 -2.71 18.87 2.81
C THR A 115 -3.21 17.43 2.57
N PRO A 116 -2.39 16.40 2.84
CA PRO A 116 -2.82 15.01 2.71
C PRO A 116 -4.07 14.72 3.53
N ALA A 117 -4.13 15.20 4.77
CA ALA A 117 -5.29 15.06 5.65
C ALA A 117 -6.58 15.58 5.01
N ALA A 118 -6.55 16.74 4.34
CA ALA A 118 -7.73 17.30 3.67
C ALA A 118 -8.20 16.42 2.50
N LEU A 119 -7.27 15.86 1.72
CA LEU A 119 -7.56 14.94 0.62
C LEU A 119 -8.08 13.59 1.12
N GLY A 120 -7.49 13.08 2.21
CA GLY A 120 -7.88 11.83 2.86
C GLY A 120 -9.32 11.82 3.37
N ARG A 121 -9.95 12.97 3.62
CA ARG A 121 -11.39 13.06 3.99
C ARG A 121 -12.34 12.62 2.87
N ALA A 122 -11.87 12.57 1.62
CA ALA A 122 -12.66 12.04 0.52
C ALA A 122 -12.56 10.51 0.37
N LEU A 123 -11.56 9.90 1.02
CA LEU A 123 -11.36 8.44 0.97
C LEU A 123 -12.26 7.71 1.96
N PRO A 124 -12.61 6.45 1.68
CA PRO A 124 -13.19 5.57 2.69
C PRO A 124 -12.25 5.42 3.89
N GLN A 125 -12.79 5.15 5.07
CA GLN A 125 -12.00 4.95 6.29
C GLN A 125 -12.50 3.69 7.00
N ARG A 126 -11.58 2.78 7.35
CA ARG A 126 -11.95 1.53 8.03
C ARG A 126 -12.44 1.74 9.45
N ARG A 127 -11.93 2.77 10.15
CA ARG A 127 -12.20 3.06 11.57
C ARG A 127 -13.48 3.88 11.83
N SER A 128 -14.37 4.03 10.83
CA SER A 128 -15.60 4.82 11.00
C SER A 128 -16.78 3.92 11.37
N LEU A 129 -16.90 3.60 12.66
CA LEU A 129 -18.04 2.87 13.26
C LEU A 129 -19.38 3.60 13.14
N ILE A 130 -19.34 4.90 12.88
CA ILE A 130 -20.55 5.69 12.73
C ILE A 130 -21.00 5.52 11.28
N PRO A 131 -22.14 4.86 11.00
CA PRO A 131 -22.72 4.89 9.67
C PRO A 131 -22.82 6.36 9.28
N PRO A 132 -22.23 6.77 8.15
CA PRO A 132 -22.17 8.17 7.79
C PRO A 132 -23.59 8.74 7.88
N PRO A 133 -23.77 9.91 8.51
CA PRO A 133 -25.09 10.53 8.58
C PRO A 133 -25.67 10.54 7.17
N PRO A 134 -26.99 10.30 7.00
CA PRO A 134 -27.61 10.20 5.69
C PRO A 134 -27.17 11.40 4.87
N VAL A 135 -26.47 11.11 3.77
CA VAL A 135 -25.66 12.09 3.06
C VAL A 135 -26.59 13.06 2.33
N HIS A 136 -27.15 14.03 3.04
CA HIS A 136 -28.17 14.94 2.52
C HIS A 136 -27.59 16.07 1.66
N ASN A 137 -26.26 16.14 1.49
CA ASN A 137 -25.58 17.26 0.82
C ASN A 137 -24.54 16.80 -0.22
N GLU A 138 -24.66 15.62 -0.83
CA GLU A 138 -23.69 15.19 -1.85
C GLU A 138 -23.89 15.83 -3.24
N GLY A 139 -24.94 16.63 -3.42
CA GLY A 139 -25.33 17.22 -4.69
C GLY A 139 -26.31 16.33 -5.47
N ASP A 140 -27.15 16.94 -6.30
CA ASP A 140 -28.21 16.22 -7.03
C ASP A 140 -27.71 15.64 -8.37
N SER A 141 -26.47 15.94 -8.74
CA SER A 141 -25.87 15.48 -10.00
C SER A 141 -25.81 13.95 -10.09
N THR A 142 -25.86 13.42 -11.30
CA THR A 142 -25.76 11.97 -11.56
C THR A 142 -24.40 11.43 -11.12
N VAL A 143 -23.34 12.20 -11.34
CA VAL A 143 -21.97 11.85 -10.94
C VAL A 143 -21.79 11.92 -9.43
N ALA A 144 -22.40 12.88 -8.73
CA ALA A 144 -22.41 12.94 -7.26
C ALA A 144 -23.01 11.68 -6.64
N ARG A 145 -24.20 11.29 -7.11
CA ARG A 145 -24.89 10.08 -6.64
C ARG A 145 -24.09 8.81 -6.89
N ARG A 146 -23.35 8.73 -8.00
CA ARG A 146 -22.46 7.60 -8.28
C ARG A 146 -21.22 7.65 -7.41
N ALA A 147 -20.57 8.80 -7.27
CA ALA A 147 -19.38 8.99 -6.44
C ALA A 147 -19.62 8.74 -4.94
N ALA A 148 -20.85 8.89 -4.46
CA ALA A 148 -21.27 8.54 -3.09
C ALA A 148 -20.88 7.11 -2.68
N CYS A 149 -20.82 6.17 -3.64
CA CYS A 149 -20.45 4.79 -3.35
C CYS A 149 -18.99 4.64 -2.86
N ILE A 150 -18.12 5.63 -3.09
CA ILE A 150 -16.73 5.61 -2.60
C ILE A 150 -16.71 5.51 -1.07
N ILE A 151 -17.66 6.16 -0.38
CA ILE A 151 -17.77 6.07 1.09
C ILE A 151 -18.22 4.68 1.54
N GLN A 152 -18.93 3.95 0.66
CA GLN A 152 -19.42 2.60 0.96
C GLN A 152 -18.32 1.54 0.81
N CYS A 153 -17.17 1.88 0.20
CA CYS A 153 -16.00 1.02 0.20
C CYS A 153 -15.46 0.85 1.61
N ARG A 154 -14.96 -0.35 1.90
CA ARG A 154 -14.31 -0.64 3.18
C ARG A 154 -13.01 0.15 3.34
N ASP A 155 -12.25 0.27 2.26
CA ASP A 155 -10.98 0.97 2.19
C ASP A 155 -10.73 1.50 0.78
N CYS A 156 -9.66 2.28 0.62
CA CYS A 156 -9.36 2.90 -0.66
C CYS A 156 -8.92 1.89 -1.73
N TRP A 157 -8.48 0.69 -1.33
CA TRP A 157 -8.02 -0.35 -2.24
C TRP A 157 -9.19 -1.00 -2.98
N GLU A 158 -10.37 -1.07 -2.36
CA GLU A 158 -11.58 -1.57 -3.01
C GLU A 158 -11.94 -0.82 -4.31
N MET A 159 -11.58 0.46 -4.40
CA MET A 159 -11.81 1.29 -5.60
C MET A 159 -10.99 0.85 -6.82
N LEU A 160 -9.91 0.08 -6.60
CA LEU A 160 -8.99 -0.33 -7.68
C LEU A 160 -9.47 -1.58 -8.43
N HIS A 161 -10.46 -2.29 -7.90
CA HIS A 161 -10.95 -3.56 -8.46
C HIS A 161 -11.95 -3.38 -9.61
N THR A 162 -11.96 -4.33 -10.55
CA THR A 162 -12.85 -4.35 -11.73
C THR A 162 -14.33 -4.24 -11.41
N ASN A 163 -14.74 -4.78 -10.27
CA ASN A 163 -16.16 -4.84 -9.91
C ASN A 163 -16.66 -3.55 -9.25
N PHE A 164 -15.80 -2.57 -8.98
CA PHE A 164 -16.20 -1.33 -8.32
C PHE A 164 -17.24 -0.57 -9.16
N LEU A 165 -16.96 -0.33 -10.44
CA LEU A 165 -17.88 0.38 -11.34
C LEU A 165 -19.10 -0.46 -11.72
N LEU A 166 -18.95 -1.79 -11.86
CA LEU A 166 -20.05 -2.70 -12.22
C LEU A 166 -21.10 -2.82 -11.11
N ARG A 167 -20.70 -2.78 -9.83
CA ARG A 167 -21.66 -2.79 -8.71
C ARG A 167 -22.58 -1.56 -8.70
N GLN A 168 -22.16 -0.47 -9.31
CA GLN A 168 -22.89 0.81 -9.27
C GLN A 168 -23.96 0.93 -10.34
N SER A 169 -23.84 0.22 -11.46
CA SER A 169 -24.88 0.20 -12.50
C SER A 169 -26.15 -0.53 -12.01
N ALA A 170 -26.03 -1.35 -10.97
CA ALA A 170 -27.13 -2.07 -10.34
C ALA A 170 -27.90 -1.26 -9.28
N VAL A 171 -27.52 -0.01 -8.98
CA VAL A 171 -28.24 0.82 -8.00
C VAL A 171 -29.65 1.11 -8.53
N PRO A 172 -30.71 0.60 -7.89
CA PRO A 172 -32.07 0.71 -8.41
C PRO A 172 -32.54 2.16 -8.41
N SER A 173 -32.96 2.64 -9.57
CA SER A 173 -33.53 3.95 -9.79
C SER A 173 -34.80 4.16 -8.95
N ALA A 174 -34.64 4.85 -7.81
CA ALA A 174 -35.67 5.44 -6.96
C ALA A 174 -36.72 4.49 -6.31
N PRO A 175 -37.15 4.77 -5.07
CA PRO A 175 -38.10 3.95 -4.34
C PRO A 175 -39.52 4.25 -4.82
N LYS A 176 -39.99 3.54 -5.85
CA LYS A 176 -41.43 3.37 -6.02
C LYS A 176 -41.88 2.16 -5.20
N VAL A 177 -42.61 2.48 -4.13
CA VAL A 177 -43.45 1.57 -3.31
C VAL A 177 -42.79 0.96 -2.07
N LYS A 178 -43.46 1.23 -0.94
CA LYS A 178 -43.22 0.70 0.40
C LYS A 178 -43.21 -0.84 0.38
N LEU A 179 -42.05 -1.48 0.29
CA LEU A 179 -41.91 -2.88 0.70
C LEU A 179 -40.99 -3.02 1.91
N LYS A 180 -41.47 -3.91 2.78
CA LYS A 180 -41.07 -4.20 4.14
C LYS A 180 -39.56 -4.47 4.25
N ARG A 181 -38.89 -3.70 5.12
CA ARG A 181 -37.46 -3.79 5.46
C ARG A 181 -37.08 -5.22 5.84
N GLN A 182 -36.35 -5.90 4.97
CA GLN A 182 -35.40 -6.94 5.36
C GLN A 182 -34.01 -6.35 5.14
N SER A 183 -33.43 -5.88 6.24
CA SER A 183 -32.05 -5.44 6.33
C SER A 183 -31.16 -6.68 6.31
N GLU A 184 -30.98 -7.28 5.14
CA GLU A 184 -29.81 -8.10 4.89
C GLU A 184 -28.66 -7.12 4.65
N HIS A 185 -27.89 -6.91 5.70
CA HIS A 185 -26.51 -6.50 5.60
C HIS A 185 -25.89 -7.33 4.49
N ILE A 186 -25.45 -6.68 3.40
CA ILE A 186 -24.65 -7.29 2.34
C ILE A 186 -23.32 -7.69 3.00
N GLY A 187 -23.37 -8.77 3.77
CA GLY A 187 -22.21 -9.58 4.06
C GLY A 187 -21.75 -10.14 2.74
N TYR A 188 -20.45 -10.38 2.64
CA TYR A 188 -19.82 -11.17 1.60
C TYR A 188 -20.37 -12.61 1.66
N SER A 189 -21.66 -12.80 1.38
CA SER A 189 -22.18 -14.09 0.99
C SER A 189 -21.59 -14.35 -0.38
N LYS A 190 -20.73 -15.36 -0.42
CA LYS A 190 -20.31 -16.08 -1.61
C LYS A 190 -21.24 -15.75 -2.78
N LEU A 191 -20.72 -15.01 -3.74
CA LEU A 191 -21.14 -15.21 -5.11
C LEU A 191 -20.78 -16.67 -5.41
N ASP A 192 -21.71 -17.58 -5.13
CA ASP A 192 -21.86 -18.84 -5.85
C ASP A 192 -22.26 -18.47 -7.29
N SER A 193 -21.36 -17.79 -7.99
CA SER A 193 -21.37 -17.72 -9.44
C SER A 193 -20.68 -19.00 -9.90
N THR A 194 -21.49 -19.95 -10.33
CA THR A 194 -21.11 -21.15 -11.09
C THR A 194 -20.53 -20.79 -12.47
N ASP A 195 -19.68 -19.76 -12.55
CA ASP A 195 -18.86 -19.48 -13.71
C ASP A 195 -17.51 -20.14 -13.52
N LEU A 196 -17.39 -21.35 -14.06
CA LEU A 196 -16.21 -22.21 -14.06
C LEU A 196 -15.00 -21.63 -14.84
N ASN A 197 -15.09 -20.37 -15.30
CA ASN A 197 -14.03 -19.61 -15.97
C ASN A 197 -13.68 -18.31 -15.24
N ALA A 198 -14.04 -18.16 -13.95
CA ALA A 198 -13.68 -16.98 -13.16
C ALA A 198 -12.15 -16.87 -13.03
N SER A 199 -11.54 -16.15 -13.97
CA SER A 199 -10.21 -15.61 -13.85
C SER A 199 -10.08 -14.98 -12.47
N SER A 200 -8.99 -15.28 -11.77
CA SER A 200 -8.70 -14.72 -10.44
C SER A 200 -9.02 -13.22 -10.45
N PRO A 201 -9.78 -12.70 -9.47
CA PRO A 201 -10.28 -11.33 -9.49
C PRO A 201 -9.12 -10.37 -9.74
N VAL A 202 -9.22 -9.59 -10.83
CA VAL A 202 -8.19 -8.61 -11.20
C VAL A 202 -8.06 -7.62 -10.05
N VAL A 203 -6.82 -7.46 -9.58
CA VAL A 203 -6.50 -6.72 -8.37
C VAL A 203 -6.53 -5.21 -8.63
N VAL A 204 -5.99 -4.78 -9.77
CA VAL A 204 -5.99 -3.38 -10.23
C VAL A 204 -6.42 -3.34 -11.69
N THR A 205 -7.46 -2.58 -12.03
CA THR A 205 -7.88 -2.41 -13.43
C THR A 205 -6.90 -1.56 -14.22
N GLU A 206 -6.91 -1.72 -15.56
CA GLU A 206 -6.09 -0.90 -16.46
C GLU A 206 -6.37 0.61 -16.32
N ASP A 207 -7.60 1.00 -15.98
CA ASP A 207 -7.98 2.41 -15.81
C ASP A 207 -7.70 2.93 -14.39
N ALA A 208 -7.44 2.05 -13.40
CA ALA A 208 -7.20 2.45 -12.02
C ALA A 208 -5.72 2.75 -11.69
N TRP A 209 -4.79 2.51 -12.62
CA TRP A 209 -3.36 2.80 -12.39
C TRP A 209 -3.06 4.26 -12.03
N PRO A 210 -3.65 5.28 -12.68
CA PRO A 210 -3.46 6.68 -12.28
C PRO A 210 -3.96 6.96 -10.86
N LEU A 211 -5.08 6.36 -10.46
CA LEU A 211 -5.58 6.51 -9.08
C LEU A 211 -4.66 5.82 -8.07
N MET A 212 -4.14 4.63 -8.40
CA MET A 212 -3.16 3.93 -7.58
C MET A 212 -1.89 4.77 -7.37
N GLU A 213 -1.37 5.39 -8.44
CA GLU A 213 -0.23 6.31 -8.35
C GLU A 213 -0.54 7.51 -7.48
N TRP A 214 -1.74 8.09 -7.60
CA TRP A 214 -2.18 9.19 -6.76
C TRP A 214 -2.30 8.79 -5.27
N LEU A 215 -2.88 7.63 -4.96
CA LEU A 215 -3.00 7.12 -3.59
C LEU A 215 -1.63 6.91 -2.94
N VAL A 216 -0.70 6.26 -3.65
CA VAL A 216 0.67 6.05 -3.15
C VAL A 216 1.36 7.39 -2.91
N SER A 217 1.25 8.33 -3.86
CA SER A 217 1.84 9.67 -3.72
C SER A 217 1.22 10.49 -2.58
N LEU A 218 -0.09 10.31 -2.32
CA LEU A 218 -0.78 10.91 -1.19
C LEU A 218 -0.22 10.41 0.14
N PHE A 219 -0.02 9.10 0.27
CA PHE A 219 0.53 8.50 1.49
C PHE A 219 2.01 8.84 1.71
N GLU A 220 2.81 8.90 0.64
CA GLU A 220 4.20 9.38 0.74
C GLU A 220 4.26 10.83 1.24
N ARG A 221 3.40 11.70 0.70
CA ARG A 221 3.35 13.09 1.16
C ARG A 221 2.87 13.21 2.61
N ASP A 222 1.93 12.35 3.04
CA ASP A 222 1.48 12.27 4.43
C ASP A 222 2.63 11.83 5.36
N GLU A 223 3.43 10.84 4.95
CA GLU A 223 4.62 10.40 5.68
C GLU A 223 5.71 11.48 5.74
N GLU A 224 5.93 12.23 4.65
CA GLU A 224 6.89 13.34 4.59
C GLU A 224 6.54 14.48 5.55
N LEU A 225 5.25 14.78 5.68
CA LEU A 225 4.74 15.84 6.56
C LEU A 225 4.52 15.39 8.00
N SER A 226 4.66 14.09 8.28
CA SER A 226 4.51 13.55 9.63
C SER A 226 5.64 14.05 10.52
N GLU A 227 5.34 15.01 11.39
CA GLU A 227 6.28 15.61 12.35
C GLU A 227 6.62 14.66 13.52
N THR A 228 5.95 13.50 13.61
CA THR A 228 6.16 12.52 14.67
C THR A 228 7.52 11.86 14.52
N HIS A 229 8.45 12.20 15.43
CA HIS A 229 9.82 11.67 15.58
C HIS A 229 10.60 11.41 14.27
N PRO A 230 11.80 11.98 14.08
CA PRO A 230 12.58 11.80 12.85
C PRO A 230 12.81 10.31 12.47
N ASP A 231 12.80 9.41 13.45
CA ASP A 231 13.02 7.96 13.29
C ASP A 231 11.74 7.12 13.07
N ALA A 232 10.55 7.73 13.19
CA ALA A 232 9.24 7.05 13.11
C ALA A 232 8.27 7.74 12.14
N ARG A 233 8.80 8.29 11.04
CA ARG A 233 7.97 8.82 9.96
C ARG A 233 7.10 7.71 9.40
N HIS A 234 5.79 7.93 9.42
CA HIS A 234 4.81 7.02 8.85
C HIS A 234 3.58 7.82 8.40
N SER A 235 2.82 7.27 7.44
CA SER A 235 1.54 7.83 7.01
C SER A 235 0.41 7.38 7.93
N SER A 236 -0.18 8.34 8.65
CA SER A 236 -1.39 8.14 9.45
C SER A 236 -2.61 7.81 8.57
N LEU A 237 -2.67 8.37 7.36
CA LEU A 237 -3.71 8.07 6.39
C LEU A 237 -3.65 6.61 5.94
N LEU A 238 -2.45 6.10 5.63
CA LEU A 238 -2.27 4.69 5.29
C LEU A 238 -2.65 3.79 6.47
N ALA A 239 -2.29 4.17 7.70
CA ALA A 239 -2.68 3.44 8.91
C ALA A 239 -4.22 3.28 9.00
N ALA A 240 -4.96 4.37 8.76
CA ALA A 240 -6.42 4.37 8.76
C ALA A 240 -7.06 3.50 7.65
N GLN A 241 -6.29 3.15 6.60
CA GLN A 241 -6.73 2.21 5.55
C GLN A 241 -6.44 0.75 5.86
N LEU A 242 -5.56 0.46 6.84
CA LEU A 242 -5.09 -0.90 7.13
C LEU A 242 -5.63 -1.45 8.46
N LEU A 243 -5.86 -0.56 9.41
CA LEU A 243 -6.28 -0.91 10.76
C LEU A 243 -7.79 -0.80 10.87
N ASP A 244 -8.41 -1.79 11.51
CA ASP A 244 -9.80 -1.71 11.93
C ASP A 244 -9.93 -1.08 13.33
N ASP A 245 -11.15 -1.04 13.86
CA ASP A 245 -11.43 -0.52 15.21
C ASP A 245 -10.86 -1.39 16.33
N THR A 246 -10.38 -2.59 16.01
CA THR A 246 -9.72 -3.52 16.95
C THR A 246 -8.20 -3.47 16.84
N ASP A 247 -7.67 -2.47 16.10
CA ASP A 247 -6.25 -2.32 15.77
C ASP A 247 -5.66 -3.55 15.06
N LYS A 248 -6.51 -4.36 14.41
CA LYS A 248 -6.07 -5.49 13.63
C LYS A 248 -5.61 -4.99 12.26
N ALA A 249 -4.37 -5.31 11.93
CA ALA A 249 -3.76 -5.02 10.64
C ALA A 249 -4.25 -5.95 9.53
N TYR A 250 -4.63 -5.37 8.38
CA TYR A 250 -5.00 -6.10 7.17
C TYR A 250 -4.03 -5.83 6.03
N PHE A 251 -2.98 -6.64 5.96
CA PHE A 251 -1.98 -6.56 4.90
C PHE A 251 -2.38 -7.26 3.60
N ASP A 252 -3.39 -8.14 3.63
CA ASP A 252 -3.66 -9.07 2.53
C ASP A 252 -3.88 -8.37 1.18
N ILE A 253 -4.70 -7.31 1.15
CA ILE A 253 -5.03 -6.57 -0.08
C ILE A 253 -3.80 -5.77 -0.57
N PRO A 254 -3.16 -4.90 0.25
CA PRO A 254 -1.96 -4.17 -0.17
C PRO A 254 -0.82 -5.07 -0.68
N ILE A 255 -0.55 -6.19 0.00
CA ILE A 255 0.49 -7.13 -0.47
C ILE A 255 0.08 -7.78 -1.78
N THR A 256 -1.18 -8.13 -1.97
CA THR A 256 -1.67 -8.65 -3.24
C THR A 256 -1.49 -7.61 -4.37
N ILE A 257 -1.76 -6.33 -4.10
CA ILE A 257 -1.50 -5.23 -5.04
C ILE A 257 0.00 -5.12 -5.35
N ILE A 258 0.88 -5.18 -4.35
CA ILE A 258 2.34 -5.16 -4.54
C ILE A 258 2.79 -6.31 -5.45
N MET A 259 2.34 -7.54 -5.19
CA MET A 259 2.69 -8.70 -6.03
C MET A 259 2.15 -8.54 -7.45
N HIS A 260 0.94 -7.99 -7.60
CA HIS A 260 0.39 -7.68 -8.91
C HIS A 260 1.23 -6.65 -9.65
N CYS A 261 1.71 -5.60 -8.97
CA CYS A 261 2.59 -4.57 -9.52
C CYS A 261 3.95 -5.14 -9.96
N LEU A 262 4.53 -6.06 -9.18
CA LEU A 262 5.79 -6.74 -9.53
C LEU A 262 5.66 -7.65 -10.76
N ALA A 263 4.48 -8.25 -10.97
CA ALA A 263 4.19 -9.09 -12.13
C ALA A 263 3.97 -8.29 -13.42
N GLN A 264 3.82 -6.96 -13.36
CA GLN A 264 3.66 -6.13 -14.55
C GLN A 264 4.96 -6.00 -15.32
N THR A 265 4.87 -5.84 -16.65
CA THR A 265 6.02 -5.56 -17.53
C THR A 265 6.45 -4.10 -17.50
N GLN A 266 5.53 -3.18 -17.16
CA GLN A 266 5.80 -1.75 -17.16
C GLN A 266 6.61 -1.35 -15.92
N PRO A 267 7.80 -0.73 -16.07
CA PRO A 267 8.67 -0.40 -14.93
C PRO A 267 8.04 0.65 -14.00
N GLN A 268 7.17 1.52 -14.50
CA GLN A 268 6.43 2.48 -13.68
C GLN A 268 5.50 1.77 -12.67
N ARG A 269 4.79 0.73 -13.12
CA ARG A 269 3.92 -0.09 -12.26
C ARG A 269 4.75 -0.87 -11.24
N GLN A 270 5.88 -1.43 -11.65
CA GLN A 270 6.81 -2.10 -10.73
C GLN A 270 7.35 -1.15 -9.64
N ARG A 271 7.64 0.12 -9.97
CA ARG A 271 8.05 1.13 -8.97
C ARG A 271 6.96 1.45 -7.95
N LEU A 272 5.67 1.35 -8.31
CA LEU A 272 4.59 1.50 -7.34
C LEU A 272 4.63 0.40 -6.27
N ALA A 273 5.08 -0.81 -6.63
CA ALA A 273 5.25 -1.91 -5.68
C ALA A 273 6.23 -1.55 -4.55
N SER A 274 7.39 -0.97 -4.91
CA SER A 274 8.42 -0.62 -3.93
C SER A 274 8.07 0.60 -3.10
N ARG A 275 7.42 1.59 -3.72
CA ARG A 275 6.89 2.77 -3.02
C ARG A 275 5.86 2.37 -1.97
N LEU A 276 4.85 1.58 -2.36
CA LEU A 276 3.84 1.08 -1.43
C LEU A 276 4.45 0.18 -0.34
N LEU A 277 5.36 -0.74 -0.70
CA LEU A 277 6.00 -1.58 0.30
C LEU A 277 6.86 -0.76 1.28
N SER A 278 7.53 0.29 0.82
CA SER A 278 8.31 1.18 1.70
C SER A 278 7.42 1.88 2.71
N LEU A 279 6.25 2.39 2.29
CA LEU A 279 5.25 2.96 3.20
C LEU A 279 4.77 1.95 4.24
N LEU A 280 4.47 0.71 3.82
CA LEU A 280 4.06 -0.36 4.74
C LEU A 280 5.17 -0.70 5.76
N ILE A 281 6.43 -0.75 5.31
CA ILE A 281 7.56 -1.01 6.19
C ILE A 281 7.75 0.13 7.20
N ASN A 282 7.72 1.38 6.76
CA ASN A 282 7.86 2.53 7.65
C ASN A 282 6.76 2.56 8.70
N LEU A 283 5.54 2.16 8.32
CA LEU A 283 4.42 2.06 9.23
C LEU A 283 4.60 1.00 10.34
N THR A 284 5.46 -0.01 10.15
CA THR A 284 5.85 -0.97 11.23
C THR A 284 6.74 -0.36 12.31
N SER A 285 7.14 0.91 12.17
CA SER A 285 7.74 1.67 13.27
C SER A 285 6.73 2.03 14.37
N THR A 286 5.44 1.97 14.06
CA THR A 286 4.35 2.19 15.02
C THR A 286 4.11 0.94 15.86
N VAL A 287 3.53 1.13 17.05
CA VAL A 287 3.18 0.00 17.96
C VAL A 287 2.03 -0.85 17.41
N GLU A 288 1.26 -0.31 16.46
CA GLU A 288 0.03 -0.93 15.94
C GLU A 288 0.33 -2.03 14.90
N LEU A 289 1.52 -2.05 14.31
CA LEU A 289 1.83 -2.90 13.16
C LEU A 289 3.10 -3.74 13.33
N ASP A 290 2.93 -5.05 13.27
CA ASP A 290 4.02 -6.01 13.43
C ASP A 290 4.81 -6.22 12.13
N LEU A 291 6.10 -5.89 12.18
CA LEU A 291 7.06 -6.14 11.09
C LEU A 291 7.16 -7.62 10.72
N GLN A 292 7.09 -8.54 11.69
CA GLN A 292 7.16 -9.98 11.41
C GLN A 292 5.93 -10.48 10.66
N GLY A 293 4.75 -9.99 11.04
CA GLY A 293 3.51 -10.19 10.29
C GLY A 293 3.61 -9.73 8.83
N LEU A 294 4.18 -8.54 8.59
CA LEU A 294 4.42 -8.03 7.24
C LEU A 294 5.40 -8.90 6.44
N ILE A 295 6.54 -9.26 7.03
CA ILE A 295 7.55 -10.14 6.41
C ILE A 295 6.90 -11.48 6.02
N PHE A 296 6.12 -12.08 6.93
CA PHE A 296 5.43 -13.33 6.66
C PHE A 296 4.42 -13.19 5.53
N ALA A 297 3.58 -12.15 5.55
CA ALA A 297 2.58 -11.90 4.52
C ALA A 297 3.18 -11.71 3.11
N VAL A 298 4.34 -11.07 3.03
CA VAL A 298 5.14 -10.92 1.81
C VAL A 298 5.74 -12.26 1.41
N TYR A 299 6.45 -12.93 2.32
CA TYR A 299 7.11 -14.22 2.07
C TYR A 299 6.14 -15.28 1.51
N THR A 300 4.93 -15.40 2.07
CA THR A 300 3.94 -16.40 1.62
C THR A 300 3.38 -16.15 0.22
N ARG A 301 3.58 -14.94 -0.34
CA ARG A 301 3.02 -14.53 -1.64
C ARG A 301 4.09 -14.37 -2.72
N ILE A 302 5.37 -14.50 -2.39
CA ILE A 302 6.41 -14.49 -3.41
C ILE A 302 6.49 -15.87 -4.04
N HIS A 303 6.30 -15.93 -5.36
CA HIS A 303 6.24 -17.18 -6.12
C HIS A 303 7.50 -17.44 -6.94
N SER A 304 8.33 -16.42 -7.20
CA SER A 304 9.56 -16.57 -8.00
C SER A 304 10.74 -15.80 -7.42
N LEU A 305 11.96 -16.28 -7.72
CA LEU A 305 13.20 -15.60 -7.37
C LEU A 305 13.30 -14.22 -8.03
N GLU A 306 12.85 -14.10 -9.28
CA GLU A 306 12.87 -12.84 -10.03
C GLU A 306 12.08 -11.77 -9.29
N GLN A 307 10.93 -12.12 -8.70
CA GLN A 307 10.16 -11.21 -7.86
C GLN A 307 10.92 -10.79 -6.61
N ILE A 308 11.63 -11.71 -5.94
CA ILE A 308 12.46 -11.38 -4.77
C ILE A 308 13.59 -10.43 -5.18
N SER A 309 14.30 -10.74 -6.25
CA SER A 309 15.41 -9.94 -6.76
C SER A 309 14.96 -8.55 -7.16
N LEU A 310 13.84 -8.46 -7.88
CA LEU A 310 13.21 -7.20 -8.24
C LEU A 310 12.80 -6.43 -6.97
N LEU A 311 12.11 -7.06 -6.03
CA LEU A 311 11.68 -6.42 -4.78
C LEU A 311 12.86 -5.87 -3.98
N ILE A 312 13.89 -6.68 -3.74
CA ILE A 312 15.08 -6.26 -3.00
C ILE A 312 15.84 -5.16 -3.75
N SER A 313 15.93 -5.24 -5.08
CA SER A 313 16.59 -4.22 -5.89
C SER A 313 15.86 -2.87 -5.84
N LEU A 314 14.52 -2.89 -5.88
CA LEU A 314 13.73 -1.66 -5.79
C LEU A 314 13.78 -1.02 -4.40
N LEU A 315 14.02 -1.81 -3.34
CA LEU A 315 14.23 -1.34 -1.97
C LEU A 315 15.68 -0.88 -1.68
N ASN A 316 16.58 -0.80 -2.68
CA ASN A 316 17.99 -0.40 -2.48
C ASN A 316 18.24 1.11 -2.34
N GLN A 317 17.23 1.96 -2.37
CA GLN A 317 17.39 3.40 -2.11
C GLN A 317 17.93 3.64 -0.69
N PRO A 318 18.62 4.78 -0.39
CA PRO A 318 19.21 5.06 0.93
C PRO A 318 18.15 4.90 2.01
N SER A 319 18.14 3.72 2.61
CA SER A 319 16.91 3.16 3.16
C SER A 319 16.72 3.63 4.59
N ALA A 320 15.49 3.92 5.00
CA ALA A 320 15.19 4.03 6.42
C ALA A 320 15.65 2.75 7.14
N THR A 321 16.05 2.88 8.41
CA THR A 321 16.48 1.74 9.25
C THR A 321 15.48 0.58 9.21
N GLN A 322 14.18 0.89 9.13
CA GLN A 322 13.11 -0.13 9.04
C GLN A 322 13.17 -0.96 7.75
N ILE A 323 13.54 -0.37 6.61
CA ILE A 323 13.70 -1.10 5.34
C ILE A 323 14.84 -2.11 5.45
N LEU A 324 15.94 -1.76 6.12
CA LEU A 324 17.03 -2.70 6.38
C LEU A 324 16.57 -3.85 7.29
N LYS A 325 15.84 -3.54 8.38
CA LYS A 325 15.26 -4.58 9.27
C LYS A 325 14.34 -5.52 8.52
N PHE A 326 13.45 -4.99 7.68
CA PHE A 326 12.56 -5.77 6.83
C PHE A 326 13.36 -6.69 5.90
N ARG A 327 14.36 -6.16 5.19
CA ARG A 327 15.20 -6.93 4.26
C ARG A 327 15.99 -8.04 4.97
N ILE A 328 16.55 -7.76 6.15
CA ILE A 328 17.22 -8.77 6.98
C ILE A 328 16.24 -9.89 7.32
N GLY A 329 15.05 -9.53 7.83
CA GLY A 329 14.02 -10.50 8.20
C GLY A 329 13.51 -11.33 7.01
N LEU A 330 13.31 -10.71 5.85
CA LEU A 330 12.92 -11.40 4.62
C LEU A 330 14.01 -12.36 4.15
N CYS A 331 15.27 -11.94 4.09
CA CYS A 331 16.39 -12.81 3.70
C CYS A 331 16.58 -13.95 4.69
N HIS A 332 16.45 -13.68 6.00
CA HIS A 332 16.48 -14.68 7.05
C HIS A 332 15.39 -15.74 6.85
N ARG A 333 14.15 -15.32 6.56
CA ARG A 333 13.04 -16.23 6.27
C ARG A 333 13.25 -17.04 5.00
N LEU A 334 13.76 -16.42 3.94
CA LEU A 334 14.08 -17.11 2.69
C LEU A 334 15.16 -18.17 2.89
N ILE A 335 16.23 -17.89 3.63
CA ILE A 335 17.30 -18.88 3.88
C ILE A 335 16.82 -19.97 4.83
N SER A 336 16.10 -19.60 5.89
CA SER A 336 15.63 -20.56 6.91
C SER A 336 14.53 -21.49 6.38
N GLY A 337 13.66 -20.99 5.49
CA GLY A 337 12.56 -21.76 4.90
C GLY A 337 12.99 -22.71 3.77
N LEU A 338 14.21 -22.60 3.26
CA LEU A 338 14.76 -23.52 2.26
C LEU A 338 15.28 -24.83 2.87
N GLY A 339 15.35 -24.93 4.20
CA GLY A 339 15.64 -26.19 4.87
C GLY A 339 14.46 -27.16 4.73
N PRO A 340 14.69 -28.49 4.80
CA PRO A 340 13.59 -29.43 5.00
C PRO A 340 12.75 -28.91 6.16
N PRO A 341 11.40 -28.87 6.04
CA PRO A 341 10.53 -28.33 7.08
C PRO A 341 10.98 -29.01 8.35
N ALA A 342 11.58 -28.25 9.27
CA ALA A 342 12.19 -28.85 10.43
C ALA A 342 11.09 -29.67 11.07
N THR A 343 11.19 -31.00 10.99
CA THR A 343 10.35 -31.97 11.66
C THR A 343 10.68 -31.94 13.16
N GLY A 344 10.94 -30.74 13.66
CA GLY A 344 11.04 -30.44 15.05
C GLY A 344 9.68 -30.72 15.63
N ASN A 345 9.65 -31.78 16.42
CA ASN A 345 8.75 -32.03 17.54
C ASN A 345 8.78 -30.88 18.57
N GLY A 346 8.87 -29.63 18.13
CA GLY A 346 8.52 -28.48 18.94
C GLY A 346 7.03 -28.64 19.23
N PRO A 347 6.63 -28.70 20.51
CA PRO A 347 5.22 -28.85 20.85
C PRO A 347 4.47 -27.72 20.15
N LYS A 348 3.55 -28.07 19.24
CA LYS A 348 2.57 -27.12 18.69
C LYS A 348 2.07 -26.30 19.87
N PRO A 349 2.07 -24.96 19.81
CA PRO A 349 1.54 -24.15 20.89
C PRO A 349 0.07 -24.55 21.07
N GLN A 350 -0.20 -25.42 22.05
CA GLN A 350 -1.55 -25.75 22.43
C GLN A 350 -2.17 -24.44 22.91
N PRO A 351 -3.40 -24.10 22.47
CA PRO A 351 -4.10 -22.94 22.99
C PRO A 351 -4.28 -23.16 24.49
N ARG A 352 -3.39 -22.55 25.30
CA ARG A 352 -3.54 -22.50 26.75
C ARG A 352 -4.79 -21.67 27.00
N ILE A 353 -5.88 -22.35 27.34
CA ILE A 353 -7.09 -21.75 27.89
C ILE A 353 -6.64 -20.92 29.09
N ARG A 354 -6.51 -19.60 28.92
CA ARG A 354 -6.26 -18.69 30.03
C ARG A 354 -7.49 -18.76 30.92
N ALA A 355 -7.35 -19.40 32.08
CA ALA A 355 -8.35 -19.34 33.13
C ALA A 355 -8.61 -17.85 33.45
N ARG A 356 -9.85 -17.42 33.27
CA ARG A 356 -10.31 -16.08 33.63
C ARG A 356 -10.10 -15.92 35.13
N VAL A 357 -9.12 -15.10 35.53
CA VAL A 357 -8.93 -14.71 36.92
C VAL A 357 -10.12 -13.84 37.32
N THR A 358 -11.02 -14.40 38.12
CA THR A 358 -12.06 -13.68 38.85
C THR A 358 -11.38 -12.70 39.79
N LYS A 359 -11.58 -11.40 39.57
CA LYS A 359 -11.04 -10.32 40.40
C LYS A 359 -11.59 -10.41 41.82
N ALA A 360 -10.71 -10.67 42.79
CA ALA A 360 -10.93 -10.23 44.17
C ALA A 360 -10.59 -8.75 44.27
N VAL A 361 -11.52 -7.99 44.86
CA VAL A 361 -11.37 -6.57 45.17
C VAL A 361 -10.42 -6.47 46.36
N ASP A 362 -9.21 -5.95 46.16
CA ASP A 362 -8.46 -5.40 47.28
C ASP A 362 -7.73 -4.12 46.89
N LYS A 363 -7.78 -3.16 47.83
CA LYS A 363 -7.22 -1.82 47.75
C LYS A 363 -5.71 -1.91 47.90
N GLN A 364 -4.93 -1.48 46.91
CA GLN A 364 -3.52 -1.16 47.13
C GLN A 364 -3.03 -0.02 46.22
N GLU A 365 -2.06 0.71 46.80
CA GLU A 365 -1.46 1.99 46.46
C GLU A 365 -0.81 2.12 45.06
N PRO A 366 -0.58 3.37 44.59
CA PRO A 366 -0.06 3.64 43.26
C PRO A 366 1.44 3.34 43.17
N THR A 367 1.78 2.11 42.78
CA THR A 367 3.12 1.77 42.32
C THR A 367 3.34 2.37 40.93
N THR A 368 4.36 3.22 40.78
CA THR A 368 4.86 3.74 39.51
C THR A 368 5.22 2.56 38.59
N VAL A 369 4.32 2.25 37.66
CA VAL A 369 4.53 1.25 36.60
C VAL A 369 5.40 1.92 35.55
N ASP A 370 6.67 1.51 35.48
CA ASP A 370 7.53 1.88 34.35
C ASP A 370 6.82 1.52 33.03
N PRO A 371 6.83 2.42 32.04
CA PRO A 371 6.14 2.17 30.78
C PRO A 371 6.69 0.89 30.14
N PRO A 372 5.82 0.04 29.56
CA PRO A 372 6.24 -1.21 28.96
C PRO A 372 7.32 -0.92 27.90
N THR A 373 8.54 -1.38 28.15
CA THR A 373 9.66 -1.38 27.21
C THR A 373 9.42 -2.45 26.14
N THR A 374 8.30 -2.34 25.44
CA THR A 374 7.87 -3.25 24.37
C THR A 374 8.25 -2.63 23.04
N ASN A 375 9.46 -2.95 22.60
CA ASN A 375 9.81 -3.25 21.21
C ASN A 375 11.31 -3.57 21.16
N ARG A 376 11.69 -4.65 21.88
CA ARG A 376 13.05 -5.21 21.77
C ARG A 376 13.24 -5.70 20.33
N SER A 377 14.21 -5.09 19.67
CA SER A 377 14.78 -5.38 18.35
C SER A 377 14.28 -6.67 17.69
N SER A 378 13.54 -6.52 16.59
CA SER A 378 13.13 -7.60 15.68
C SER A 378 14.28 -8.14 14.81
N VAL A 379 15.52 -7.70 15.03
CA VAL A 379 16.69 -8.08 14.21
C VAL A 379 17.42 -9.25 14.85
N PRO A 380 17.72 -10.33 14.10
CA PRO A 380 18.49 -11.46 14.60
C PRO A 380 19.88 -11.05 15.11
N ALA A 381 20.37 -11.78 16.12
CA ALA A 381 21.72 -11.60 16.65
C ALA A 381 22.80 -11.99 15.61
N THR A 382 24.01 -11.44 15.75
CA THR A 382 25.13 -11.72 14.83
C THR A 382 25.39 -13.22 14.67
N SER A 383 25.49 -13.95 15.78
CA SER A 383 25.65 -15.41 15.78
C SER A 383 24.60 -16.14 14.93
N GLU A 384 23.35 -15.70 14.95
CA GLU A 384 22.28 -16.31 14.13
C GLU A 384 22.46 -16.01 12.65
N ILE A 385 22.81 -14.76 12.31
CA ILE A 385 23.10 -14.34 10.92
C ILE A 385 24.27 -15.14 10.35
N LEU A 386 25.36 -15.27 11.11
CA LEU A 386 26.54 -16.04 10.70
C LEU A 386 26.23 -17.53 10.56
N ARG A 387 25.43 -18.10 11.48
CA ARG A 387 24.98 -19.49 11.39
C ARG A 387 24.20 -19.76 10.09
N LEU A 388 23.26 -18.87 9.74
CA LEU A 388 22.50 -18.99 8.48
C LEU A 388 23.38 -18.77 7.25
N PHE A 389 24.31 -17.82 7.32
CA PHE A 389 25.25 -17.53 6.25
C PHE A 389 26.18 -18.73 5.97
N GLN A 390 26.63 -19.43 7.01
CA GLN A 390 27.50 -20.60 6.92
C GLN A 390 26.77 -21.92 6.64
N ALA A 391 25.46 -22.00 6.87
CA ALA A 391 24.69 -23.24 6.69
C ALA A 391 24.92 -23.85 5.29
N PRO A 392 25.12 -25.17 5.15
CA PRO A 392 25.32 -25.79 3.83
C PRO A 392 24.10 -25.55 2.94
N VAL A 393 24.34 -25.33 1.64
CA VAL A 393 23.24 -25.23 0.66
C VAL A 393 22.76 -26.64 0.34
N PRO A 394 21.46 -26.96 0.46
CA PRO A 394 20.95 -28.30 0.17
C PRO A 394 21.36 -28.78 -1.22
N GLU A 395 21.91 -29.99 -1.32
CA GLU A 395 22.41 -30.56 -2.58
C GLU A 395 21.30 -30.76 -3.62
N GLU A 396 20.06 -30.97 -3.19
CA GLU A 396 18.89 -31.13 -4.07
C GLU A 396 18.60 -29.90 -4.94
N VAL A 397 19.08 -28.71 -4.55
CA VAL A 397 18.91 -27.48 -5.33
C VAL A 397 19.96 -27.36 -6.45
N GLN A 398 21.00 -28.20 -6.47
CA GLN A 398 22.12 -28.08 -7.41
C GLN A 398 21.79 -28.55 -8.84
N SER A 399 20.72 -29.33 -9.02
CA SER A 399 20.35 -29.90 -10.33
C SER A 399 19.48 -28.99 -11.19
N GLY A 400 19.01 -27.85 -10.65
CA GLY A 400 18.32 -26.81 -11.42
C GLY A 400 18.97 -25.45 -11.15
N ALA A 401 19.00 -24.56 -12.13
CA ALA A 401 19.68 -23.25 -12.12
C ALA A 401 19.16 -22.22 -11.08
N SER A 402 18.66 -22.66 -9.94
CA SER A 402 18.20 -21.85 -8.83
C SER A 402 19.40 -21.41 -7.97
N LEU A 403 20.10 -20.36 -8.42
CA LEU A 403 21.14 -19.62 -7.70
C LEU A 403 20.62 -18.87 -6.44
N THR A 404 19.34 -19.06 -6.13
CA THR A 404 18.58 -18.48 -5.03
C THR A 404 19.31 -18.45 -3.68
N PRO A 405 19.93 -19.55 -3.20
CA PRO A 405 20.45 -19.57 -1.84
C PRO A 405 21.70 -18.69 -1.64
N LEU A 406 22.57 -18.62 -2.65
CA LEU A 406 23.81 -17.83 -2.56
C LEU A 406 23.53 -16.34 -2.68
N TRP A 407 22.65 -15.95 -3.60
CA TRP A 407 22.22 -14.57 -3.71
C TRP A 407 21.51 -14.09 -2.42
N CYS A 408 20.62 -14.90 -1.84
CA CYS A 408 19.98 -14.56 -0.56
C CYS A 408 21.01 -14.40 0.57
N LYS A 409 22.04 -15.25 0.64
CA LYS A 409 23.13 -15.12 1.63
C LYS A 409 23.95 -13.85 1.43
N TYR A 410 24.28 -13.52 0.19
CA TYR A 410 24.91 -12.26 -0.17
C TYR A 410 24.07 -11.07 0.30
N GLN A 411 22.77 -11.06 -0.03
CA GLN A 411 21.85 -9.99 0.38
C GLN A 411 21.72 -9.91 1.91
N LEU A 412 21.60 -11.04 2.61
CA LEU A 412 21.52 -11.07 4.07
C LEU A 412 22.71 -10.36 4.71
N LEU A 413 23.93 -10.75 4.33
CA LEU A 413 25.14 -10.21 4.94
C LEU A 413 25.37 -8.74 4.54
N SER A 414 25.14 -8.41 3.26
CA SER A 414 25.24 -7.04 2.72
C SER A 414 24.31 -6.07 3.46
N VAL A 415 23.04 -6.45 3.66
CA VAL A 415 22.06 -5.63 4.36
C VAL A 415 22.35 -5.57 5.86
N TYR A 416 22.72 -6.70 6.47
CA TYR A 416 23.04 -6.74 7.91
C TYR A 416 24.26 -5.89 8.26
N GLY A 417 25.34 -5.99 7.48
CA GLY A 417 26.53 -5.18 7.71
C GLY A 417 26.27 -3.69 7.51
N THR A 418 25.47 -3.34 6.49
CA THR A 418 25.03 -1.94 6.26
C THR A 418 24.16 -1.43 7.42
N PHE A 419 23.28 -2.26 7.96
CA PHE A 419 22.48 -1.93 9.14
C PHE A 419 23.36 -1.67 10.36
N GLN A 420 24.28 -2.58 10.69
CA GLN A 420 25.21 -2.44 11.82
C GLN A 420 26.14 -1.23 11.68
N ALA A 421 26.56 -0.89 10.46
CA ALA A 421 27.41 0.28 10.19
C ALA A 421 26.66 1.61 10.42
N ARG A 422 25.33 1.62 10.34
CA ARG A 422 24.50 2.82 10.60
C ARG A 422 24.09 3.00 12.05
N LEU A 423 24.18 1.94 12.86
CA LEU A 423 23.89 2.02 14.28
C LEU A 423 24.98 2.79 15.04
N THR A 424 24.55 3.47 16.11
CA THR A 424 25.48 4.07 17.06
C THR A 424 26.33 2.97 17.71
N PRO A 425 27.53 3.30 18.23
CA PRO A 425 28.35 2.31 18.93
C PRO A 425 27.65 1.63 20.11
N ALA A 426 26.68 2.28 20.75
CA ALA A 426 25.93 1.73 21.87
C ALA A 426 24.84 0.73 21.43
N ASP A 427 24.23 0.95 20.26
CA ASP A 427 23.17 0.10 19.72
C ASP A 427 23.71 -1.06 18.87
N ARG A 428 24.98 -0.98 18.46
CA ARG A 428 25.63 -1.98 17.62
C ARG A 428 25.83 -3.29 18.36
N ASP A 429 25.66 -4.40 17.65
CA ASP A 429 25.97 -5.71 18.19
C ASP A 429 27.48 -5.83 18.47
N SER A 430 27.85 -6.09 19.73
CA SER A 430 29.24 -6.26 20.14
C SER A 430 29.92 -7.44 19.43
N GLU A 431 29.18 -8.52 19.16
CA GLU A 431 29.69 -9.69 18.45
C GLU A 431 30.00 -9.36 16.99
N TRP A 432 29.20 -8.48 16.37
CA TRP A 432 29.42 -8.00 15.01
C TRP A 432 30.78 -7.31 14.87
N SER A 433 31.09 -6.38 15.78
CA SER A 433 32.33 -5.60 15.72
C SER A 433 33.57 -6.50 15.80
N LYS A 434 33.55 -7.50 16.69
CA LYS A 434 34.60 -8.51 16.81
C LYS A 434 34.72 -9.38 15.55
N THR A 435 33.61 -9.91 15.07
CA THR A 435 33.57 -10.76 13.87
C THR A 435 34.07 -10.01 12.64
N LEU A 436 33.67 -8.75 12.47
CA LEU A 436 34.04 -7.91 11.34
C LEU A 436 35.56 -7.69 11.26
N ALA A 437 36.24 -7.56 12.40
CA ALA A 437 37.68 -7.40 12.48
C ALA A 437 38.44 -8.70 12.23
N GLU A 438 38.02 -9.80 12.86
CA GLU A 438 38.85 -11.00 12.98
C GLU A 438 38.53 -12.08 11.93
N THR A 439 37.26 -12.37 11.69
CA THR A 439 36.85 -13.64 11.06
C THR A 439 35.99 -13.49 9.82
N LEU A 440 35.26 -12.38 9.65
CA LEU A 440 34.30 -12.21 8.57
C LEU A 440 34.90 -12.36 7.15
N PRO A 441 36.08 -11.77 6.82
CA PRO A 441 36.69 -11.97 5.50
C PRO A 441 37.04 -13.42 5.19
N ARG A 442 37.36 -14.23 6.22
CA ARG A 442 37.62 -15.66 6.06
C ARG A 442 36.31 -16.41 5.84
N ILE A 443 35.30 -16.14 6.65
CA ILE A 443 33.98 -16.76 6.53
C ILE A 443 33.36 -16.51 5.14
N VAL A 444 33.47 -15.28 4.61
CA VAL A 444 32.98 -14.95 3.26
C VAL A 444 33.70 -15.77 2.19
N ARG A 445 35.04 -15.90 2.26
CA ARG A 445 35.78 -16.76 1.34
C ARG A 445 35.30 -18.21 1.42
N ASP A 446 35.25 -18.78 2.62
CA ASP A 446 34.87 -20.19 2.82
C ASP A 446 33.46 -20.51 2.27
N VAL A 447 32.50 -19.59 2.40
CA VAL A 447 31.11 -19.79 1.93
C VAL A 447 30.97 -19.77 0.39
N PHE A 448 31.82 -19.02 -0.32
CA PHE A 448 31.73 -18.79 -1.76
C PHE A 448 32.82 -19.47 -2.62
N GLN A 449 33.95 -19.91 -2.03
CA GLN A 449 35.15 -20.39 -2.73
C GLN A 449 34.96 -21.59 -3.67
N GLN A 450 33.81 -22.30 -3.62
CA GLN A 450 33.59 -23.54 -4.36
C GLN A 450 32.33 -23.53 -5.26
N LYS A 451 31.76 -22.37 -5.56
CA LYS A 451 30.38 -22.29 -6.09
C LYS A 451 30.23 -21.59 -7.45
N GLY A 452 31.28 -21.60 -8.27
CA GLY A 452 31.26 -21.11 -9.65
C GLY A 452 31.47 -19.60 -9.81
N ASN A 453 31.36 -19.12 -11.05
CA ASN A 453 31.72 -17.75 -11.43
C ASN A 453 30.89 -16.68 -10.71
N GLU A 454 29.59 -16.89 -10.53
CA GLU A 454 28.71 -15.92 -9.89
C GLU A 454 28.98 -15.79 -8.38
N ALA A 455 29.29 -16.90 -7.71
CA ALA A 455 29.73 -16.89 -6.31
C ALA A 455 30.98 -16.01 -6.12
N SER A 456 31.92 -16.04 -7.08
CA SER A 456 33.10 -15.17 -7.06
C SER A 456 32.76 -13.68 -7.20
N VAL A 457 31.65 -13.33 -7.86
CA VAL A 457 31.18 -11.94 -7.97
C VAL A 457 30.63 -11.49 -6.62
N TYR A 458 29.74 -12.28 -6.00
CA TYR A 458 29.20 -11.96 -4.67
C TYR A 458 30.29 -11.89 -3.59
N GLN A 459 31.26 -12.79 -3.64
CA GLN A 459 32.41 -12.78 -2.74
C GLN A 459 33.19 -11.45 -2.85
N ARG A 460 33.58 -11.04 -4.06
CA ARG A 460 34.32 -9.79 -4.29
C ARG A 460 33.52 -8.56 -3.85
N LEU A 461 32.21 -8.55 -4.11
CA LEU A 461 31.34 -7.46 -3.67
C LEU A 461 31.31 -7.37 -2.13
N LEU A 462 31.17 -8.50 -1.43
CA LEU A 462 31.18 -8.51 0.05
C LEU A 462 32.54 -8.13 0.62
N GLU A 463 33.64 -8.60 0.04
CA GLU A 463 34.99 -8.22 0.48
C GLU A 463 35.19 -6.70 0.39
N ASN A 464 34.74 -6.06 -0.69
CA ASN A 464 34.76 -4.60 -0.83
C ASN A 464 33.86 -3.90 0.21
N GLN A 465 32.66 -4.43 0.46
CA GLN A 465 31.74 -3.87 1.46
C GLN A 465 32.29 -4.00 2.89
N ILE A 466 32.96 -5.11 3.21
CA ILE A 466 33.57 -5.35 4.52
C ILE A 466 34.62 -4.28 4.82
N ILE A 467 35.47 -3.94 3.85
CA ILE A 467 36.45 -2.87 4.00
C ILE A 467 35.75 -1.54 4.32
N GLY A 468 34.67 -1.22 3.61
CA GLY A 468 33.87 -0.01 3.89
C GLY A 468 33.24 -0.02 5.28
N TRP A 469 32.73 -1.17 5.74
CA TRP A 469 32.18 -1.28 7.09
C TRP A 469 33.27 -1.16 8.17
N GLN A 470 34.45 -1.74 7.98
CA GLN A 470 35.58 -1.60 8.92
C GLN A 470 35.98 -0.14 9.11
N GLN A 471 36.05 0.61 8.00
CA GLN A 471 36.33 2.06 8.03
C GLN A 471 35.26 2.84 8.80
N LEU A 472 33.97 2.57 8.56
CA LEU A 472 32.87 3.25 9.25
C LEU A 472 32.78 2.91 10.74
N VAL A 473 33.12 1.68 11.11
CA VAL A 473 33.09 1.19 12.50
C VAL A 473 34.31 1.70 13.30
N GLY A 474 35.35 2.19 12.63
CA GLY A 474 36.59 2.64 13.26
C GLY A 474 37.51 1.47 13.63
N VAL A 475 37.35 0.32 12.98
CA VAL A 475 38.29 -0.81 13.08
C VAL A 475 39.41 -0.54 12.09
N VAL A 476 40.35 0.32 12.47
CA VAL A 476 41.60 0.52 11.74
C VAL A 476 42.66 -0.34 12.42
N HIS A 477 43.23 -1.27 11.66
CA HIS A 477 44.34 -2.12 12.12
C HIS A 477 45.67 -1.36 12.17
#